data_AF-A0A284RJS4-F1
#
_entry.id   AF-A0A284RJS4-F1
#
_cell.length_a   1.000
_cell.length_b   1.000
_cell.length_c   1.000
_cell.angle_alpha   90.00
_cell.angle_beta   90.00
_cell.angle_gamma   90.00
#
_symmetry.space_group_name_H-M   'P 1'
#
loop_
_entity.id
_entity.type
_entity.pdbx_description
1 polymer ?
#
loop_
_entity_poly.entity_id
_entity_poly.type
_entity_poly.pdbx_seq_one_letter_code
_entity_poly.pdbx_strand_id
1 'polypeptide(L)'
;MDERDRVVGWTPINGNEWPVTIPKDVDLNLIRIEMLNLGLEYTWLDVLCLRQVGGQRDDLCIEEWKLDVPTIGAVYYRSHNVVCYLSGLGRPLTLKEGDLESEQCWFRRAWTLQEVRNRRVIAGDTAYGPLHAECKDGRYETELLTRFHEQLQSTHELSWKVHEALKEMRKRVSTNPVDKIAGLAFLMGSDTIPAYYESESLEHAWTALVDAMDTDCRGELFFLCAEPGNAGRKWRPSWEQVMTKPLPTSELYPHRVRVDRDEKREEDWCDAECMEGLVRGLAVVEEGDRHGVLIVDDWSGKEHRFKITATHTYPIPEATYTMIYTCKFKSSRGHGWVVGGSLPMLPRGKFEKVSVLEISHGEQCRLQDLDITKKRQYVLI
;
A
#
# COMPACT_ATOMS: atom_id res chain seq x y z
N MET A 1 -4.23 5.14 24.59
CA MET A 1 -3.48 5.14 25.87
C MET A 1 -2.61 6.39 26.04
N ASP A 2 -3.14 7.37 26.77
CA ASP A 2 -2.45 8.64 27.03
C ASP A 2 -1.11 8.45 27.74
N GLU A 3 -0.19 9.42 27.64
CA GLU A 3 1.12 9.38 28.32
C GLU A 3 0.99 9.13 29.83
N ARG A 4 -0.10 9.62 30.43
CA ARG A 4 -0.39 9.46 31.86
C ARG A 4 -0.69 8.02 32.27
N ASP A 5 -1.05 7.16 31.33
CA ASP A 5 -1.40 5.76 31.56
C ASP A 5 -0.20 4.82 31.34
N ARG A 6 0.97 5.37 31.03
CA ARG A 6 2.18 4.63 30.69
C ARG A 6 3.20 4.66 31.83
N VAL A 7 3.87 3.54 32.02
CA VAL A 7 5.06 3.46 32.87
C VAL A 7 6.26 3.08 32.02
N VAL A 8 7.37 3.74 32.33
CA VAL A 8 8.68 3.43 31.76
C VAL A 8 9.31 2.37 32.65
N GLY A 9 9.42 1.15 32.16
CA GLY A 9 9.95 0.00 32.88
C GLY A 9 11.28 -0.49 32.32
N TRP A 10 12.16 -0.98 33.20
CA TRP A 10 13.37 -1.71 32.82
C TRP A 10 13.08 -3.20 32.91
N THR A 11 13.42 -3.95 31.87
CA THR A 11 13.06 -5.37 31.78
C THR A 11 14.31 -6.24 31.68
N PRO A 12 14.36 -7.40 32.35
CA PRO A 12 15.41 -8.37 32.09
C PRO A 12 15.36 -8.96 30.67
N ILE A 13 14.23 -8.82 29.97
CA ILE A 13 13.99 -9.40 28.63
C ILE A 13 14.91 -8.75 27.59
N ASN A 14 15.12 -7.44 27.68
CA ASN A 14 16.07 -6.69 26.84
C ASN A 14 17.40 -6.43 27.55
N GLY A 15 17.77 -7.26 28.53
CA GLY A 15 19.02 -7.11 29.28
C GLY A 15 19.11 -5.84 30.15
N ASN A 16 18.00 -5.14 30.37
CA ASN A 16 17.95 -3.80 30.96
C ASN A 16 18.83 -2.77 30.21
N GLU A 17 18.95 -2.90 28.89
CA GLU A 17 19.74 -1.97 28.09
C GLU A 17 18.98 -0.68 27.74
N TRP A 18 17.68 -0.78 27.48
CA TRP A 18 16.78 0.36 27.22
C TRP A 18 15.48 0.25 28.02
N PRO A 19 14.81 1.37 28.31
CA PRO A 19 13.52 1.35 28.94
C PRO A 19 12.41 1.02 27.94
N VAL A 20 11.34 0.41 28.43
CA VAL A 20 10.15 0.06 27.64
C VAL A 20 8.95 0.82 28.20
N THR A 21 8.14 1.36 27.30
CA THR A 21 6.86 1.97 27.67
C THR A 21 5.74 0.92 27.66
N ILE A 22 5.22 0.57 28.85
CA ILE A 22 4.10 -0.36 29.00
C ILE A 22 2.93 0.31 29.75
N PRO A 23 1.70 -0.20 29.64
CA PRO A 23 0.60 0.32 30.45
C PRO A 23 0.85 0.14 31.95
N LYS A 24 0.48 1.15 32.76
CA LYS A 24 0.67 1.14 34.23
C LYS A 24 -0.04 -0.01 34.96
N ASP A 25 -1.13 -0.46 34.38
CA ASP A 25 -2.06 -1.47 34.90
C ASP A 25 -1.76 -2.88 34.39
N VAL A 26 -0.62 -3.09 33.72
CA VAL A 26 -0.27 -4.35 33.06
C VAL A 26 0.95 -4.99 33.70
N ASP A 27 0.86 -6.31 33.90
CA ASP A 27 1.95 -7.19 34.30
C ASP A 27 2.30 -8.12 33.14
N LEU A 28 3.59 -8.17 32.76
CA LEU A 28 4.11 -9.05 31.71
C LEU A 28 3.83 -10.54 31.99
N ASN A 29 3.68 -10.93 33.27
CA ASN A 29 3.29 -12.30 33.62
C ASN A 29 1.87 -12.64 33.14
N LEU A 30 0.95 -11.68 33.12
CA LEU A 30 -0.41 -11.91 32.60
C LEU A 30 -0.39 -12.16 31.10
N ILE A 31 0.41 -11.39 30.36
CA ILE A 31 0.65 -11.61 28.93
C ILE A 31 1.24 -13.01 28.71
N ARG A 32 2.25 -13.39 29.50
CA ARG A 32 2.84 -14.73 29.42
C ARG A 32 1.80 -15.83 29.65
N ILE A 33 0.95 -15.70 30.67
CA ILE A 33 -0.12 -16.68 30.95
C ILE A 33 -1.08 -16.77 29.76
N GLU A 34 -1.47 -15.64 29.17
CA GLU A 34 -2.32 -15.61 27.99
C GLU A 34 -1.67 -16.30 26.79
N MET A 35 -0.38 -16.04 26.51
CA MET A 35 0.35 -16.72 25.44
C MET A 35 0.45 -18.24 25.68
N LEU A 36 0.68 -18.67 26.92
CA LEU A 36 0.72 -20.09 27.29
C LEU A 36 -0.65 -20.77 27.09
N ASN A 37 -1.75 -20.07 27.38
CA ASN A 37 -3.11 -20.58 27.13
C ASN A 37 -3.42 -20.70 25.63
N LEU A 38 -2.78 -19.88 24.79
CA LEU A 38 -2.82 -20.00 23.34
C LEU A 38 -1.90 -21.12 22.81
N GLY A 39 -1.19 -21.84 23.69
CA GLY A 39 -0.28 -22.93 23.34
C GLY A 39 1.07 -22.46 22.79
N LEU A 40 1.46 -21.21 23.05
CA LEU A 40 2.73 -20.66 22.58
C LEU A 40 3.85 -20.92 23.59
N GLU A 41 4.97 -21.46 23.12
CA GLU A 41 6.17 -21.69 23.93
C GLU A 41 7.14 -20.50 23.89
N TYR A 42 7.23 -19.84 22.74
CA TYR A 42 8.08 -18.68 22.50
C TYR A 42 7.28 -17.60 21.77
N THR A 43 7.41 -16.36 22.24
CA THR A 43 6.77 -15.19 21.63
C THR A 43 7.81 -14.10 21.47
N TRP A 44 7.83 -13.50 20.28
CA TRP A 44 8.53 -12.24 20.04
C TRP A 44 7.56 -11.09 20.31
N LEU A 45 7.94 -10.14 21.18
CA LEU A 45 7.08 -9.04 21.60
C LEU A 45 7.71 -7.72 21.17
N ASP A 46 7.08 -7.06 20.21
CA ASP A 46 7.62 -5.92 19.48
C ASP A 46 8.14 -4.78 20.35
N VAL A 47 7.35 -4.33 21.33
CA VAL A 47 7.70 -3.22 22.22
C VAL A 47 8.91 -3.53 23.09
N LEU A 48 9.19 -4.81 23.36
CA LEU A 48 10.33 -5.25 24.18
C LEU A 48 11.57 -5.57 23.34
N CYS A 49 11.36 -6.06 22.12
CA CYS A 49 12.42 -6.61 21.31
C CYS A 49 13.05 -5.61 20.34
N LEU A 50 12.46 -4.43 20.16
CA LEU A 50 13.07 -3.32 19.45
C LEU A 50 13.66 -2.31 20.41
N ARG A 51 14.92 -1.92 20.19
CA ARG A 51 15.57 -0.86 20.97
C ARG A 51 14.74 0.41 20.91
N GLN A 52 14.43 0.97 22.07
CA GLN A 52 13.68 2.21 22.21
C GLN A 52 14.64 3.35 22.56
N VAL A 53 14.23 4.58 22.26
CA VAL A 53 14.98 5.77 22.67
C VAL A 53 15.15 5.80 24.18
N GLY A 54 16.37 6.09 24.59
CA GLY A 54 16.76 6.24 25.99
C GLY A 54 17.42 4.99 26.56
N GLY A 55 18.21 5.21 27.61
CA GLY A 55 18.94 4.16 28.29
C GLY A 55 20.41 4.08 27.91
N GLN A 56 21.01 2.90 28.08
CA GLN A 56 22.43 2.72 27.80
C GLN A 56 22.65 2.48 26.31
N ARG A 57 23.71 3.10 25.77
CA ARG A 57 24.10 2.98 24.36
C ARG A 57 22.99 3.41 23.38
N ASP A 58 22.30 4.49 23.71
CA ASP A 58 21.27 5.11 22.86
C ASP A 58 21.82 5.51 21.47
N ASP A 59 23.14 5.70 21.37
CA ASP A 59 23.85 5.90 20.11
C ASP A 59 23.70 4.74 19.12
N LEU A 60 23.41 3.52 19.60
CA LEU A 60 23.14 2.37 18.74
C LEU A 60 21.77 2.37 18.10
N CYS A 61 20.78 3.08 18.68
CA CYS A 61 19.42 3.10 18.16
C CYS A 61 19.43 3.43 16.67
N ILE A 62 20.26 4.40 16.28
CA ILE A 62 20.42 4.82 14.88
C ILE A 62 20.94 3.68 14.01
N GLU A 63 21.95 2.91 14.45
CA GLU A 63 22.52 1.82 13.65
C GLU A 63 21.63 0.57 13.63
N GLU A 64 21.01 0.21 14.75
CA GLU A 64 20.09 -0.93 14.83
C GLU A 64 18.81 -0.65 14.03
N TRP A 65 18.24 0.55 14.14
CA TRP A 65 17.00 0.91 13.44
C TRP A 65 17.14 0.92 11.93
N LYS A 66 18.33 1.17 11.38
CA LYS A 66 18.57 1.03 9.93
C LYS A 66 18.11 -0.32 9.40
N LEU A 67 18.26 -1.37 10.19
CA LEU A 67 17.87 -2.73 9.83
C LEU A 67 16.55 -3.15 10.48
N ASP A 68 16.38 -2.93 11.78
CA ASP A 68 15.28 -3.51 12.55
C ASP A 68 13.92 -2.92 12.19
N VAL A 69 13.85 -1.60 12.02
CA VAL A 69 12.61 -0.88 11.69
C VAL A 69 11.99 -1.38 10.37
N PRO A 70 12.75 -1.49 9.27
CA PRO A 70 12.19 -1.96 8.01
C PRO A 70 12.13 -3.50 7.91
N THR A 71 12.79 -4.27 8.80
CA THR A 71 12.77 -5.75 8.78
C THR A 71 11.72 -6.39 9.68
N ILE A 72 11.20 -5.69 10.71
CA ILE A 72 10.22 -6.25 11.65
C ILE A 72 9.01 -6.89 10.96
N GLY A 73 8.55 -6.32 9.83
CA GLY A 73 7.42 -6.86 9.08
C GLY A 73 7.63 -8.31 8.65
N ALA A 74 8.89 -8.79 8.54
CA ALA A 74 9.22 -10.19 8.28
C ALA A 74 8.67 -11.12 9.36
N VAL A 75 8.72 -10.68 10.63
CA VAL A 75 8.25 -11.46 11.77
C VAL A 75 6.76 -11.71 11.62
N TYR A 76 5.99 -10.66 11.35
CA TYR A 76 4.55 -10.79 11.10
C TYR A 76 4.24 -11.53 9.79
N TYR A 77 5.06 -11.34 8.77
CA TYR A 77 4.91 -12.00 7.46
C TYR A 77 5.06 -13.52 7.56
N ARG A 78 6.08 -14.00 8.29
CA ARG A 78 6.44 -15.43 8.38
C ARG A 78 5.76 -16.16 9.55
N SER A 79 5.18 -15.43 10.50
CA SER A 79 4.54 -16.02 11.66
C SER A 79 3.19 -16.64 11.31
N HIS A 80 2.93 -17.82 11.88
CA HIS A 80 1.65 -18.51 11.71
C HIS A 80 0.56 -17.95 12.63
N ASN A 81 0.95 -17.31 13.73
CA ASN A 81 0.09 -16.70 14.73
C ASN A 81 0.61 -15.31 15.07
N VAL A 82 -0.11 -14.26 14.67
CA VAL A 82 0.14 -12.89 15.14
C VAL A 82 -0.88 -12.57 16.22
N VAL A 83 -0.43 -12.18 17.41
CA VAL A 83 -1.32 -11.87 18.53
C VAL A 83 -1.39 -10.36 18.72
N CYS A 84 -2.58 -9.78 18.54
CA CYS A 84 -2.79 -8.34 18.52
C CYS A 84 -3.60 -7.89 19.75
N TYR A 85 -3.06 -6.95 20.53
CA TYR A 85 -3.81 -6.25 21.57
C TYR A 85 -4.34 -4.92 21.06
N LEU A 86 -5.61 -4.86 20.65
CA LEU A 86 -6.18 -3.66 20.02
C LEU A 86 -6.35 -2.48 21.00
N SER A 87 -6.62 -2.77 22.28
CA SER A 87 -6.78 -1.76 23.36
C SER A 87 -5.49 -1.41 24.09
N GLY A 88 -4.35 -1.94 23.63
CA GLY A 88 -3.04 -1.78 24.25
C GLY A 88 -2.53 -3.08 24.90
N LEU A 89 -1.22 -3.28 24.84
CA LEU A 89 -0.55 -4.52 25.25
C LEU A 89 -0.97 -4.99 26.64
N GLY A 90 -1.44 -6.24 26.75
CA GLY A 90 -1.83 -6.87 28.01
C GLY A 90 -3.14 -6.37 28.63
N ARG A 91 -3.85 -5.46 27.96
CA ARG A 91 -5.16 -4.97 28.42
C ARG A 91 -6.30 -5.80 27.81
N PRO A 92 -7.41 -5.97 28.55
CA PRO A 92 -8.65 -6.47 27.98
C PRO A 92 -9.08 -5.62 26.78
N LEU A 93 -9.66 -6.27 25.78
CA LEU A 93 -10.26 -5.62 24.63
C LEU A 93 -11.54 -4.90 25.10
N THR A 94 -11.47 -3.58 25.15
CA THR A 94 -12.58 -2.70 25.51
C THR A 94 -12.81 -1.67 24.42
N LEU A 95 -14.06 -1.25 24.25
CA LEU A 95 -14.45 -0.28 23.25
C LEU A 95 -15.19 0.88 23.94
N LYS A 96 -14.58 2.07 23.94
CA LYS A 96 -15.16 3.31 24.45
C LYS A 96 -15.33 4.33 23.33
N GLU A 97 -16.21 5.29 23.55
CA GLU A 97 -16.40 6.40 22.62
C GLU A 97 -15.09 7.16 22.40
N GLY A 98 -14.74 7.42 21.13
CA GLY A 98 -13.48 8.07 20.76
C GLY A 98 -12.27 7.12 20.60
N ASP A 99 -12.37 5.84 21.01
CA ASP A 99 -11.24 4.91 20.91
C ASP A 99 -10.84 4.64 19.45
N LEU A 100 -11.79 4.57 18.52
CA LEU A 100 -11.52 4.28 17.11
C LEU A 100 -10.87 5.47 16.38
N GLU A 101 -11.11 6.69 16.86
CA GLU A 101 -10.61 7.94 16.30
C GLU A 101 -9.21 8.28 16.82
N SER A 102 -8.87 7.78 18.01
CA SER A 102 -7.59 7.99 18.65
C SER A 102 -6.43 7.64 17.73
N GLU A 103 -5.43 8.51 17.62
CA GLU A 103 -4.20 8.22 16.84
C GLU A 103 -3.42 7.03 17.39
N GLN A 104 -3.69 6.64 18.62
CA GLN A 104 -3.08 5.51 19.29
C GLN A 104 -3.88 4.21 19.12
N CYS A 105 -5.08 4.30 18.53
CA CYS A 105 -5.86 3.14 18.15
C CYS A 105 -5.06 2.24 17.23
N TRP A 106 -5.15 0.92 17.43
CA TRP A 106 -4.47 -0.04 16.58
C TRP A 106 -4.81 0.15 15.09
N PHE A 107 -6.05 0.49 14.74
CA PHE A 107 -6.46 0.75 13.35
C PHE A 107 -5.85 2.02 12.74
N ARG A 108 -5.32 2.92 13.58
CA ARG A 108 -4.84 4.25 13.19
C ARG A 108 -3.32 4.36 13.19
N ARG A 109 -2.58 3.41 13.76
CA ARG A 109 -1.11 3.48 13.78
C ARG A 109 -0.50 2.96 12.50
N ALA A 110 0.49 3.64 11.92
CA ALA A 110 1.16 3.19 10.69
C ALA A 110 1.80 1.81 10.88
N TRP A 111 2.46 1.64 12.02
CA TRP A 111 3.21 0.45 12.40
C TRP A 111 2.41 -0.85 12.33
N THR A 112 1.17 -0.81 12.83
CA THR A 112 0.32 -1.99 13.00
C THR A 112 -0.24 -2.50 11.68
N LEU A 113 0.00 -1.83 10.54
CA LEU A 113 -0.49 -2.30 9.24
C LEU A 113 0.20 -3.60 8.86
N GLN A 114 1.45 -3.75 9.31
CA GLN A 114 2.27 -4.94 9.09
C GLN A 114 1.73 -6.17 9.85
N GLU A 115 0.97 -5.96 10.94
CA GLU A 115 0.35 -7.01 11.75
C GLU A 115 -0.95 -7.54 11.14
N VAL A 116 -1.48 -6.86 10.12
CA VAL A 116 -2.71 -7.25 9.42
C VAL A 116 -2.41 -8.42 8.49
N ARG A 117 -2.55 -9.65 9.00
CA ARG A 117 -2.45 -10.91 8.23
C ARG A 117 -3.66 -11.81 8.51
N ASN A 118 -3.94 -12.72 7.57
CA ASN A 118 -5.09 -13.65 7.61
C ASN A 118 -5.15 -14.55 8.85
N ARG A 119 -4.05 -14.70 9.60
CA ARG A 119 -3.98 -15.55 10.80
C ARG A 119 -3.50 -14.73 11.99
N ARG A 120 -4.41 -13.91 12.51
CA ARG A 120 -4.21 -13.17 13.76
C ARG A 120 -5.20 -13.60 14.83
N VAL A 121 -4.75 -13.55 16.07
CA VAL A 121 -5.56 -13.73 17.27
C VAL A 121 -5.68 -12.36 17.92
N ILE A 122 -6.91 -11.97 18.26
CA ILE A 122 -7.12 -10.76 19.05
C ILE A 122 -7.02 -11.14 20.52
N ALA A 123 -6.02 -10.60 21.22
CA ALA A 123 -5.80 -10.84 22.63
C ALA A 123 -6.55 -9.84 23.51
N GLY A 124 -6.63 -10.16 24.80
CA GLY A 124 -7.48 -9.47 25.76
C GLY A 124 -8.97 -9.75 25.53
N ASP A 125 -9.32 -10.74 24.71
CA ASP A 125 -10.71 -11.11 24.48
C ASP A 125 -11.34 -11.66 25.77
N THR A 126 -12.58 -11.25 26.04
CA THR A 126 -13.31 -11.62 27.25
C THR A 126 -14.72 -12.04 26.86
N ALA A 127 -15.37 -12.89 27.64
CA ALA A 127 -16.70 -13.41 27.32
C ALA A 127 -17.79 -12.33 27.08
N TYR A 128 -17.56 -11.09 27.56
CA TYR A 128 -18.45 -9.94 27.39
C TYR A 128 -17.81 -8.83 26.53
N GLY A 129 -16.70 -9.13 25.86
CA GLY A 129 -15.95 -8.20 25.02
C GLY A 129 -16.65 -7.92 23.69
N PRO A 130 -16.16 -6.91 22.94
CA PRO A 130 -16.81 -6.49 21.71
C PRO A 130 -16.79 -7.56 20.62
N LEU A 131 -15.89 -8.54 20.66
CA LEU A 131 -15.86 -9.65 19.69
C LEU A 131 -17.06 -10.60 19.84
N HIS A 132 -17.67 -10.67 21.02
CA HIS A 132 -18.82 -11.51 21.32
C HIS A 132 -20.15 -10.75 21.26
N ALA A 133 -20.15 -9.49 20.78
CA ALA A 133 -21.36 -8.70 20.66
C ALA A 133 -22.37 -9.36 19.69
N GLU A 134 -23.63 -9.43 20.10
CA GLU A 134 -24.69 -10.00 19.27
C GLU A 134 -24.96 -9.11 18.04
N CYS A 135 -24.95 -9.73 16.86
CA CYS A 135 -25.39 -9.10 15.61
C CYS A 135 -26.78 -9.64 15.25
N LYS A 136 -27.82 -8.80 15.42
CA LYS A 136 -29.22 -9.14 15.12
C LYS A 136 -29.61 -8.51 13.80
N ASP A 137 -30.10 -9.31 12.86
CA ASP A 137 -30.50 -8.86 11.51
C ASP A 137 -29.43 -8.04 10.78
N GLY A 138 -28.15 -8.38 11.00
CA GLY A 138 -27.00 -7.68 10.39
C GLY A 138 -26.65 -6.35 11.05
N ARG A 139 -27.18 -6.06 12.25
CA ARG A 139 -26.87 -4.84 13.01
C ARG A 139 -26.41 -5.17 14.42
N TYR A 140 -25.37 -4.45 14.85
CA TYR A 140 -24.94 -4.45 16.24
C TYR A 140 -25.78 -3.48 17.07
N GLU A 141 -25.75 -3.66 18.39
CA GLU A 141 -26.49 -2.83 19.35
C GLU A 141 -26.15 -1.34 19.24
N THR A 142 -24.89 -1.03 18.94
CA THR A 142 -24.39 0.35 18.84
C THR A 142 -23.72 0.61 17.50
N GLU A 143 -23.74 1.88 17.08
CA GLU A 143 -22.98 2.34 15.91
C GLU A 143 -21.47 2.12 16.11
N LEU A 144 -20.97 2.34 17.33
CA LEU A 144 -19.58 2.12 17.70
C LEU A 144 -19.14 0.66 17.48
N LEU A 145 -19.96 -0.31 17.90
CA LEU A 145 -19.71 -1.74 17.64
C LEU A 145 -19.76 -2.05 16.14
N THR A 146 -20.72 -1.47 15.42
CA THR A 146 -20.82 -1.64 13.96
C THR A 146 -19.53 -1.19 13.27
N ARG A 147 -19.05 0.02 13.59
CA ARG A 147 -17.80 0.58 13.06
C ARG A 147 -16.58 -0.24 13.45
N PHE A 148 -16.52 -0.76 14.68
CA PHE A 148 -15.44 -1.64 15.13
C PHE A 148 -15.38 -2.92 14.29
N HIS A 149 -16.51 -3.60 14.08
CA HIS A 149 -16.56 -4.82 13.28
C HIS A 149 -16.28 -4.55 11.80
N GLU A 150 -16.75 -3.44 11.24
CA GLU A 150 -16.41 -3.02 9.86
C GLU A 150 -14.90 -2.76 9.68
N GLN A 151 -14.25 -2.10 10.65
CA GLN A 151 -12.79 -1.90 10.61
C GLN A 151 -12.02 -3.22 10.80
N LEU A 152 -12.49 -4.09 11.70
CA LEU A 152 -11.87 -5.39 11.91
C LEU A 152 -11.99 -6.29 10.68
N GLN A 153 -13.15 -6.28 10.02
CA GLN A 153 -13.39 -7.04 8.79
C GLN A 153 -12.61 -6.47 7.62
N SER A 154 -12.60 -5.15 7.43
CA SER A 154 -11.88 -4.52 6.31
C SER A 154 -10.37 -4.82 6.37
N THR A 155 -9.79 -4.89 7.57
CA THR A 155 -8.41 -5.32 7.74
C THR A 155 -8.20 -6.81 7.45
N HIS A 156 -9.16 -7.68 7.76
CA HIS A 156 -9.04 -9.11 7.43
C HIS A 156 -9.12 -9.37 5.91
N GLU A 157 -9.89 -8.56 5.18
CA GLU A 157 -10.09 -8.69 3.74
C GLU A 157 -9.00 -8.02 2.89
N LEU A 158 -8.03 -7.33 3.50
CA LEU A 158 -6.97 -6.64 2.77
C LEU A 158 -6.25 -7.62 1.86
N SER A 159 -6.38 -7.42 0.54
CA SER A 159 -5.46 -8.06 -0.39
C SER A 159 -4.11 -7.36 -0.28
N TRP A 160 -3.01 -8.12 -0.31
CA TRP A 160 -1.61 -7.63 -0.28
C TRP A 160 -1.21 -6.98 -1.61
N LYS A 161 -2.11 -6.16 -2.15
CA LYS A 161 -1.91 -5.35 -3.33
C LYS A 161 -1.44 -3.96 -2.92
N VAL A 162 -0.67 -3.33 -3.78
CA VAL A 162 -0.10 -2.01 -3.53
C VAL A 162 -1.21 -0.99 -3.28
N HIS A 163 -2.29 -1.05 -4.06
CA HIS A 163 -3.44 -0.16 -3.91
C HIS A 163 -4.01 -0.13 -2.48
N GLU A 164 -4.35 -1.31 -1.94
CA GLU A 164 -4.99 -1.41 -0.63
C GLU A 164 -4.04 -1.02 0.50
N ALA A 165 -2.77 -1.44 0.41
CA ALA A 165 -1.75 -1.06 1.38
C ALA A 165 -1.57 0.47 1.45
N LEU A 166 -1.53 1.17 0.31
CA LEU A 166 -1.45 2.63 0.26
C LEU A 166 -2.72 3.29 0.79
N LYS A 167 -3.90 2.77 0.42
CA LYS A 167 -5.19 3.29 0.88
C LYS A 167 -5.33 3.19 2.40
N GLU A 168 -4.88 2.10 3.01
CA GLU A 168 -4.86 1.96 4.47
C GLU A 168 -3.77 2.81 5.13
N MET A 169 -2.57 2.89 4.54
CA MET A 169 -1.49 3.71 5.10
C MET A 169 -1.83 5.21 5.11
N ARG A 170 -2.64 5.69 4.16
CA ARG A 170 -3.20 7.06 4.16
C ARG A 170 -4.02 7.39 5.40
N LYS A 171 -4.76 6.42 5.93
CA LYS A 171 -5.63 6.58 7.11
C LYS A 171 -4.86 6.54 8.42
N ARG A 172 -3.59 6.12 8.36
CA ARG A 172 -2.75 5.87 9.53
C ARG A 172 -1.90 7.08 9.91
N VAL A 173 -1.43 7.09 11.14
CA VAL A 173 -0.62 8.13 11.78
C VAL A 173 0.67 7.49 12.27
N SER A 174 1.77 8.21 12.17
CA SER A 174 3.08 7.80 12.70
C SER A 174 3.73 8.97 13.41
N THR A 175 4.61 8.66 14.38
CA THR A 175 5.40 9.67 15.07
C THR A 175 6.46 10.23 14.13
N ASN A 176 7.22 9.36 13.46
CA ASN A 176 8.09 9.76 12.37
C ASN A 176 7.36 9.49 11.03
N PRO A 177 7.21 10.49 10.15
CA PRO A 177 6.60 10.28 8.84
C PRO A 177 7.27 9.18 7.99
N VAL A 178 8.58 8.93 8.17
CA VAL A 178 9.33 7.88 7.46
C VAL A 178 8.83 6.47 7.83
N ASP A 179 8.28 6.28 9.04
CA ASP A 179 7.74 4.99 9.50
C ASP A 179 6.61 4.48 8.61
N LYS A 180 5.86 5.39 7.97
CA LYS A 180 4.82 4.99 7.00
C LYS A 180 5.41 4.29 5.79
N ILE A 181 6.60 4.70 5.36
CA ILE A 181 7.29 4.12 4.21
C ILE A 181 7.93 2.80 4.64
N ALA A 182 8.66 2.79 5.76
CA ALA A 182 9.25 1.57 6.30
C ALA A 182 8.21 0.47 6.54
N GLY A 183 7.04 0.85 7.09
CA GLY A 183 5.93 -0.08 7.33
C GLY A 183 5.27 -0.66 6.08
N LEU A 184 5.62 -0.18 4.88
CA LEU A 184 5.14 -0.73 3.60
C LEU A 184 6.10 -1.78 3.02
N ALA A 185 7.34 -1.90 3.48
CA ALA A 185 8.36 -2.76 2.86
C ALA A 185 7.88 -4.20 2.58
N PHE A 186 7.36 -4.89 3.60
CA PHE A 186 6.84 -6.26 3.42
C PHE A 186 5.46 -6.33 2.79
N LEU A 187 4.69 -5.24 2.80
CA LEU A 187 3.39 -5.18 2.14
C LEU A 187 3.54 -5.02 0.63
N MET A 188 4.65 -4.43 0.19
CA MET A 188 5.01 -4.21 -1.21
C MET A 188 5.92 -5.31 -1.79
N GLY A 189 6.14 -6.40 -1.05
CA GLY A 189 6.96 -7.52 -1.53
C GLY A 189 8.42 -7.13 -1.82
N SER A 190 9.00 -6.20 -1.06
CA SER A 190 10.36 -5.73 -1.29
C SER A 190 11.38 -6.89 -1.31
N ASP A 191 12.15 -7.02 -2.40
CA ASP A 191 13.16 -8.07 -2.59
C ASP A 191 14.42 -7.80 -1.75
N THR A 192 14.75 -6.51 -1.63
CA THR A 192 15.76 -6.00 -0.70
C THR A 192 15.08 -5.03 0.26
N ILE A 193 15.70 -4.75 1.40
CA ILE A 193 15.10 -3.88 2.42
C ILE A 193 15.95 -2.61 2.51
N PRO A 194 15.40 -1.45 2.09
CA PRO A 194 16.09 -0.17 2.22
C PRO A 194 16.46 0.12 3.68
N ALA A 195 17.64 0.69 3.88
CA ALA A 195 18.05 1.14 5.20
C ALA A 195 17.15 2.28 5.68
N TYR A 196 16.73 2.22 6.94
CA TYR A 196 15.91 3.27 7.55
C TYR A 196 16.77 4.38 8.16
N TYR A 197 16.43 5.62 7.85
CA TYR A 197 17.02 6.79 8.50
C TYR A 197 15.92 7.77 8.89
N GLU A 198 15.83 8.09 10.18
CA GLU A 198 14.81 9.01 10.69
C GLU A 198 14.85 10.40 10.06
N SER A 199 16.05 10.85 9.68
CA SER A 199 16.30 12.16 9.08
C SER A 199 16.12 12.19 7.56
N GLU A 200 15.78 11.05 6.94
CA GLU A 200 15.64 10.96 5.50
C GLU A 200 14.40 11.71 5.00
N SER A 201 14.52 12.33 3.84
CA SER A 201 13.35 12.91 3.19
C SER A 201 12.39 11.81 2.75
N LEU A 202 11.08 12.04 2.91
CA LEU A 202 10.07 11.05 2.54
C LEU A 202 10.17 10.58 1.09
N GLU A 203 10.51 11.49 0.17
CA GLU A 203 10.66 11.11 -1.23
C GLU A 203 11.88 10.22 -1.49
N HIS A 204 12.97 10.41 -0.75
CA HIS A 204 14.15 9.56 -0.87
C HIS A 204 13.87 8.16 -0.31
N ALA A 205 13.27 8.06 0.88
CA ALA A 205 12.83 6.80 1.46
C ALA A 205 11.82 6.06 0.55
N TRP A 206 10.86 6.79 -0.02
CA TRP A 206 9.88 6.24 -0.96
C TRP A 206 10.55 5.74 -2.24
N THR A 207 11.49 6.51 -2.79
CA THR A 207 12.28 6.09 -3.95
C THR A 207 13.04 4.80 -3.67
N ALA A 208 13.72 4.71 -2.54
CA ALA A 208 14.46 3.52 -2.14
C ALA A 208 13.53 2.30 -2.00
N LEU A 209 12.34 2.48 -1.41
CA LEU A 209 11.33 1.43 -1.34
C LEU A 209 10.83 0.99 -2.71
N VAL A 210 10.50 1.94 -3.60
CA VAL A 210 10.03 1.58 -4.95
C VAL A 210 11.12 0.88 -5.74
N ASP A 211 12.38 1.27 -5.60
CA ASP A 211 13.51 0.64 -6.28
C ASP A 211 13.73 -0.80 -5.81
N ALA A 212 13.45 -1.09 -4.54
CA ALA A 212 13.57 -2.41 -3.92
C ALA A 212 12.30 -3.30 -4.04
N MET A 213 11.19 -2.72 -4.49
CA MET A 213 9.88 -3.35 -4.59
C MET A 213 9.84 -4.47 -5.65
N ASP A 214 9.07 -5.52 -5.40
CA ASP A 214 8.81 -6.58 -6.38
C ASP A 214 8.29 -6.03 -7.71
N THR A 215 8.65 -6.72 -8.79
CA THR A 215 8.34 -6.34 -10.17
C THR A 215 6.85 -6.24 -10.47
N ASP A 216 6.00 -7.10 -9.89
CA ASP A 216 4.55 -7.04 -10.06
C ASP A 216 3.96 -5.85 -9.28
N CYS A 217 4.47 -5.56 -8.08
CA CYS A 217 4.07 -4.42 -7.27
C CYS A 217 4.45 -3.07 -7.94
N ARG A 218 5.62 -2.96 -8.56
CA ARG A 218 5.97 -1.79 -9.39
C ARG A 218 5.07 -1.64 -10.61
N GLY A 219 4.67 -2.77 -11.22
CA GLY A 219 3.66 -2.79 -12.27
C GLY A 219 2.32 -2.20 -11.84
N GLU A 220 1.90 -2.46 -10.61
CA GLU A 220 0.70 -1.84 -10.04
C GLU A 220 0.88 -0.31 -9.88
N LEU A 221 2.01 0.15 -9.33
CA LEU A 221 2.34 1.58 -9.20
C LEU A 221 2.32 2.33 -10.53
N PHE A 222 2.75 1.68 -11.61
CA PHE A 222 2.79 2.27 -12.94
C PHE A 222 1.39 2.73 -13.41
N PHE A 223 0.33 2.06 -12.96
CA PHE A 223 -1.06 2.44 -13.27
C PHE A 223 -1.72 3.28 -12.17
N LEU A 224 -1.30 3.18 -10.91
CA LEU A 224 -2.06 3.68 -9.76
C LEU A 224 -2.33 5.18 -9.72
N CYS A 225 -1.46 6.02 -10.28
CA CYS A 225 -1.67 7.47 -10.31
C CYS A 225 -1.95 7.94 -11.74
N ALA A 226 -2.99 8.76 -11.92
CA ALA A 226 -3.31 9.34 -13.21
C ALA A 226 -2.31 10.41 -13.66
N GLU A 227 -1.70 11.13 -12.72
CA GLU A 227 -0.71 12.14 -13.03
C GLU A 227 0.68 11.47 -13.22
N PRO A 228 1.52 12.00 -14.12
CA PRO A 228 2.93 11.63 -14.16
C PRO A 228 3.61 11.98 -12.83
N GLY A 229 4.65 11.22 -12.50
CA GLY A 229 5.49 11.50 -11.34
C GLY A 229 6.05 12.93 -11.35
N ASN A 230 6.05 13.56 -10.18
CA ASN A 230 6.58 14.92 -9.99
C ASN A 230 7.94 14.97 -9.28
N ALA A 231 8.52 13.81 -8.92
CA ALA A 231 9.76 13.70 -8.13
C ALA A 231 10.88 12.93 -8.87
N GLY A 232 11.15 13.29 -10.11
CA GLY A 232 12.23 12.71 -10.91
C GLY A 232 11.74 11.76 -12.00
N ARG A 233 11.28 10.55 -11.62
CA ARG A 233 10.74 9.56 -12.57
C ARG A 233 9.28 9.86 -12.91
N LYS A 234 8.90 9.83 -14.20
CA LYS A 234 7.52 10.16 -14.65
C LYS A 234 6.57 8.98 -14.57
N TRP A 235 7.09 7.77 -14.72
CA TRP A 235 6.28 6.55 -14.76
C TRP A 235 5.62 6.21 -13.41
N ARG A 236 6.31 6.51 -12.29
CA ARG A 236 5.83 6.24 -10.92
C ARG A 236 5.40 7.53 -10.20
N PRO A 237 4.43 7.47 -9.28
CA PRO A 237 4.08 8.61 -8.47
C PRO A 237 5.12 8.90 -7.38
N SER A 238 5.20 10.16 -6.95
CA SER A 238 5.91 10.55 -5.73
C SER A 238 5.16 10.12 -4.48
N TRP A 239 5.83 10.17 -3.32
CA TRP A 239 5.18 9.92 -2.04
C TRP A 239 4.02 10.89 -1.80
N GLU A 240 4.21 12.17 -2.11
CA GLU A 240 3.15 13.18 -1.97
C GLU A 240 1.93 12.83 -2.83
N GLN A 241 2.13 12.46 -4.10
CA GLN A 241 1.04 12.05 -4.98
C GLN A 241 0.32 10.82 -4.45
N VAL A 242 1.08 9.83 -3.96
CA VAL A 242 0.55 8.62 -3.31
C VAL A 242 -0.21 8.92 -2.03
N MET A 243 0.00 10.06 -1.36
CA MET A 243 -0.74 10.38 -0.14
C MET A 243 -1.91 11.33 -0.37
N THR A 244 -1.89 12.13 -1.43
CA THR A 244 -2.85 13.23 -1.64
C THR A 244 -3.78 13.02 -2.83
N LYS A 245 -3.34 12.34 -3.90
CA LYS A 245 -4.13 12.21 -5.13
C LYS A 245 -5.15 11.07 -5.03
N PRO A 246 -6.29 11.14 -5.71
CA PRO A 246 -7.23 10.03 -5.79
C PRO A 246 -6.55 8.77 -6.33
N LEU A 247 -6.77 7.63 -5.67
CA LEU A 247 -6.42 6.31 -6.21
C LEU A 247 -7.65 5.71 -6.92
N PRO A 248 -7.45 4.81 -7.89
CA PRO A 248 -8.54 4.11 -8.56
C PRO A 248 -9.48 3.45 -7.55
N THR A 249 -10.78 3.65 -7.71
CA THR A 249 -11.78 3.10 -6.78
C THR A 249 -11.95 1.59 -6.92
N SER A 250 -11.61 1.01 -8.07
CA SER A 250 -11.71 -0.42 -8.32
C SER A 250 -10.41 -1.15 -8.01
N GLU A 251 -10.54 -2.31 -7.36
CA GLU A 251 -9.45 -3.27 -7.23
C GLU A 251 -8.84 -3.63 -8.60
N LEU A 252 -7.52 -3.58 -8.65
CA LEU A 252 -6.72 -3.94 -9.82
C LEU A 252 -6.40 -5.44 -9.80
N TYR A 253 -6.34 -6.05 -10.98
CA TYR A 253 -5.69 -7.35 -11.21
C TYR A 253 -4.41 -7.07 -12.01
N PRO A 254 -3.28 -6.75 -11.34
CA PRO A 254 -2.10 -6.14 -11.98
C PRO A 254 -1.23 -7.09 -12.80
N HIS A 255 -1.63 -8.35 -13.01
CA HIS A 255 -0.77 -9.40 -13.58
C HIS A 255 -0.43 -9.27 -15.09
N ARG A 256 -0.49 -8.09 -15.71
CA ARG A 256 -0.15 -7.92 -17.13
C ARG A 256 1.16 -7.18 -17.36
N VAL A 257 1.56 -6.28 -16.47
CA VAL A 257 2.81 -5.52 -16.63
C VAL A 257 3.67 -5.68 -15.40
N ARG A 258 4.90 -6.12 -15.64
CA ARG A 258 6.00 -6.12 -14.67
C ARG A 258 6.92 -4.98 -15.01
N VAL A 259 7.35 -4.27 -13.98
CA VAL A 259 8.39 -3.25 -14.13
C VAL A 259 9.63 -3.80 -13.47
N ASP A 260 10.63 -4.10 -14.30
CA ASP A 260 11.95 -4.56 -13.90
C ASP A 260 12.88 -3.35 -13.71
N ARG A 261 13.92 -3.52 -12.89
CA ARG A 261 14.93 -2.47 -12.64
C ARG A 261 16.31 -3.04 -12.86
N ASP A 262 17.10 -2.32 -13.64
CA ASP A 262 18.54 -2.52 -13.74
C ASP A 262 19.23 -1.60 -12.73
N GLU A 263 19.70 -2.15 -11.62
CA GLU A 263 20.39 -1.40 -10.57
C GLU A 263 21.66 -0.70 -11.06
N LYS A 264 22.37 -1.27 -12.04
CA LYS A 264 23.64 -0.71 -12.53
C LYS A 264 23.41 0.49 -13.43
N ARG A 265 22.30 0.46 -14.18
CA ARG A 265 21.95 1.51 -15.14
C ARG A 265 20.98 2.52 -14.56
N GLU A 266 20.41 2.24 -13.39
CA GLU A 266 19.31 3.00 -12.79
C GLU A 266 18.17 3.19 -13.80
N GLU A 267 17.85 2.12 -14.54
CA GLU A 267 16.83 2.10 -15.59
C GLU A 267 15.70 1.16 -15.17
N ASP A 268 14.46 1.67 -15.19
CA ASP A 268 13.27 0.84 -15.04
C ASP A 268 12.75 0.49 -16.44
N TRP A 269 12.30 -0.74 -16.66
CA TRP A 269 11.78 -1.17 -17.96
C TRP A 269 10.64 -2.16 -17.82
N CYS A 270 9.84 -2.31 -18.87
CA CYS A 270 8.78 -3.31 -18.93
C CYS A 270 8.65 -3.92 -20.33
N ASP A 271 8.30 -5.21 -20.37
CA ASP A 271 7.82 -5.87 -21.56
C ASP A 271 6.30 -5.88 -21.55
N ALA A 272 5.66 -5.18 -22.48
CA ALA A 272 4.22 -5.01 -22.44
C ALA A 272 3.55 -5.05 -23.81
N GLU A 273 2.27 -5.41 -23.80
CA GLU A 273 1.38 -5.27 -24.94
C GLU A 273 1.02 -3.79 -25.11
N CYS A 274 1.38 -3.24 -26.26
CA CYS A 274 1.20 -1.82 -26.56
C CYS A 274 0.55 -1.60 -27.92
N MET A 275 0.00 -0.41 -28.09
CA MET A 275 -0.49 0.09 -29.38
C MET A 275 -0.27 1.60 -29.49
N GLU A 276 -0.31 2.11 -30.72
CA GLU A 276 -0.26 3.55 -31.00
C GLU A 276 -1.64 3.98 -31.52
N GLY A 277 -2.13 5.12 -31.06
CA GLY A 277 -3.44 5.62 -31.47
C GLY A 277 -3.70 7.08 -31.08
N LEU A 278 -4.61 7.71 -31.82
CA LEU A 278 -5.05 9.09 -31.59
C LEU A 278 -6.15 9.11 -30.53
N VAL A 279 -5.89 9.83 -29.43
CA VAL A 279 -6.84 10.04 -28.34
C VAL A 279 -7.52 11.39 -28.52
N ARG A 280 -8.86 11.43 -28.42
CA ARG A 280 -9.67 12.65 -28.52
C ARG A 280 -10.75 12.71 -27.45
N GLY A 281 -11.18 13.92 -27.09
CA GLY A 281 -12.28 14.12 -26.13
C GLY A 281 -11.91 13.97 -24.64
N LEU A 282 -10.62 13.79 -24.30
CA LEU A 282 -10.15 13.72 -22.91
C LEU A 282 -9.31 14.93 -22.48
N ALA A 283 -9.28 16.00 -23.28
CA ALA A 283 -8.46 17.18 -23.01
C ALA A 283 -9.14 18.15 -22.02
N VAL A 284 -10.47 18.24 -22.05
CA VAL A 284 -11.25 19.13 -21.17
C VAL A 284 -11.34 18.52 -19.77
N VAL A 285 -11.19 19.34 -18.74
CA VAL A 285 -11.37 18.93 -17.34
C VAL A 285 -12.84 19.17 -16.98
N GLU A 286 -13.54 18.09 -16.66
CA GLU A 286 -14.94 18.10 -16.24
C GLU A 286 -15.07 17.32 -14.93
N GLU A 287 -16.13 17.58 -14.15
CA GLU A 287 -16.44 16.79 -12.96
C GLU A 287 -16.97 15.41 -13.37
N GLY A 288 -16.40 14.35 -12.77
CA GLY A 288 -16.79 12.96 -13.01
C GLY A 288 -15.95 12.26 -14.08
N ASP A 289 -16.51 11.18 -14.62
CA ASP A 289 -15.86 10.35 -15.63
C ASP A 289 -15.86 11.07 -16.99
N ARG A 290 -14.68 11.14 -17.62
CA ARG A 290 -14.52 11.78 -18.91
C ARG A 290 -14.48 10.74 -20.01
N HIS A 291 -15.26 10.95 -21.05
CA HIS A 291 -15.39 10.00 -22.15
C HIS A 291 -14.77 10.54 -23.43
N GLY A 292 -13.96 9.73 -24.07
CA GLY A 292 -13.26 10.06 -25.30
C GLY A 292 -13.40 8.99 -26.35
N VAL A 293 -12.66 9.19 -27.44
CA VAL A 293 -12.52 8.22 -28.51
C VAL A 293 -11.04 7.96 -28.75
N LEU A 294 -10.70 6.68 -28.80
CA LEU A 294 -9.45 6.18 -29.33
C LEU A 294 -9.65 5.82 -30.80
N ILE A 295 -8.77 6.35 -31.65
CA ILE A 295 -8.75 6.09 -33.08
C ILE A 295 -7.46 5.34 -33.41
N VAL A 296 -7.58 4.17 -34.02
CA VAL A 296 -6.45 3.31 -34.41
C VAL A 296 -6.68 2.78 -35.83
N ASP A 297 -5.59 2.63 -36.59
CA ASP A 297 -5.63 2.01 -37.91
C ASP A 297 -5.28 0.52 -37.79
N ASP A 298 -6.07 -0.33 -38.46
CA ASP A 298 -5.70 -1.74 -38.60
C ASP A 298 -4.58 -1.95 -39.64
N TRP A 299 -4.16 -3.20 -39.79
CA TRP A 299 -3.12 -3.57 -40.75
C TRP A 299 -3.47 -3.30 -42.22
N SER A 300 -4.75 -3.08 -42.55
CA SER A 300 -5.22 -2.68 -43.86
C SER A 300 -5.29 -1.16 -44.06
N GLY A 301 -4.95 -0.39 -43.01
CA GLY A 301 -5.07 1.07 -42.99
C GLY A 301 -6.52 1.56 -42.78
N LYS A 302 -7.41 0.68 -42.33
CA LYS A 302 -8.79 1.06 -42.02
C LYS A 302 -8.85 1.60 -40.59
N GLU A 303 -9.45 2.79 -40.46
CA GLU A 303 -9.67 3.45 -39.18
C GLU A 303 -10.75 2.72 -38.36
N HIS A 304 -10.45 2.48 -37.08
CA HIS A 304 -11.37 1.95 -36.08
C HIS A 304 -11.48 2.90 -34.89
N ARG A 305 -12.68 3.00 -34.32
CA ARG A 305 -12.98 3.88 -33.19
C ARG A 305 -13.44 3.09 -31.98
N PHE A 306 -12.85 3.41 -30.85
CA PHE A 306 -13.09 2.76 -29.56
C PHE A 306 -13.48 3.80 -28.51
N LYS A 307 -14.48 3.47 -27.69
CA LYS A 307 -14.85 4.31 -26.55
C LYS A 307 -13.86 4.12 -25.42
N ILE A 308 -13.38 5.22 -24.87
CA ILE A 308 -12.41 5.25 -23.76
C ILE A 308 -12.94 6.14 -22.63
N THR A 309 -12.53 5.84 -21.40
CA THR A 309 -12.94 6.59 -20.21
C THR A 309 -11.72 6.96 -19.37
N ALA A 310 -11.68 8.17 -18.83
CA ALA A 310 -10.75 8.57 -17.77
C ALA A 310 -11.54 8.91 -16.52
N THR A 311 -11.39 8.11 -15.46
CA THR A 311 -12.07 8.27 -14.16
C THR A 311 -11.34 9.25 -13.23
N HIS A 312 -10.66 10.23 -13.82
CA HIS A 312 -9.84 11.23 -13.13
C HIS A 312 -9.89 12.57 -13.86
N THR A 313 -9.54 13.63 -13.14
CA THR A 313 -9.59 15.01 -13.64
C THR A 313 -8.33 15.46 -14.38
N TYR A 314 -7.24 14.70 -14.33
CA TYR A 314 -5.99 15.06 -15.03
C TYR A 314 -6.16 15.03 -16.57
N PRO A 315 -5.94 16.13 -17.30
CA PRO A 315 -6.24 16.21 -18.73
C PRO A 315 -5.31 15.33 -19.59
N ILE A 316 -5.87 14.76 -20.65
CA ILE A 316 -5.13 14.03 -21.68
C ILE A 316 -5.35 14.77 -23.01
N PRO A 317 -4.37 15.59 -23.46
CA PRO A 317 -4.48 16.37 -24.68
C PRO A 317 -4.82 15.52 -25.91
N GLU A 318 -5.40 16.13 -26.95
CA GLU A 318 -5.62 15.41 -28.20
C GLU A 318 -4.29 15.21 -28.93
N ALA A 319 -3.82 13.97 -28.98
CA ALA A 319 -2.59 13.61 -29.68
C ALA A 319 -2.54 12.10 -29.95
N THR A 320 -1.56 11.69 -30.75
CA THR A 320 -1.20 10.28 -30.89
C THR A 320 -0.30 9.87 -29.73
N TYR A 321 -0.69 8.81 -29.03
CA TYR A 321 0.03 8.27 -27.89
C TYR A 321 0.43 6.82 -28.13
N THR A 322 1.48 6.39 -27.43
CA THR A 322 1.71 4.97 -27.19
C THR A 322 0.95 4.58 -25.94
N MET A 323 0.16 3.51 -25.98
CA MET A 323 -0.58 3.03 -24.81
C MET A 323 -0.13 1.62 -24.46
N ILE A 324 0.08 1.37 -23.18
CA ILE A 324 0.48 0.07 -22.62
C ILE A 324 -0.68 -0.53 -21.85
N TYR A 325 -1.03 -1.77 -22.14
CA TYR A 325 -2.09 -2.50 -21.44
C TYR A 325 -1.59 -3.02 -20.09
N THR A 326 -2.18 -2.58 -18.96
CA THR A 326 -1.61 -2.85 -17.62
C THR A 326 -2.43 -3.76 -16.73
N CYS A 327 -3.76 -3.68 -16.75
CA CYS A 327 -4.56 -4.38 -15.75
C CYS A 327 -5.99 -4.65 -16.20
N LYS A 328 -6.67 -5.50 -15.43
CA LYS A 328 -8.12 -5.69 -15.52
C LYS A 328 -8.76 -5.32 -14.20
N PHE A 329 -9.87 -4.61 -14.25
CA PHE A 329 -10.64 -4.25 -13.06
C PHE A 329 -11.56 -5.40 -12.65
N LYS A 330 -11.58 -5.75 -11.36
CA LYS A 330 -12.43 -6.84 -10.86
C LYS A 330 -13.93 -6.53 -10.96
N SER A 331 -14.33 -5.33 -10.58
CA SER A 331 -15.75 -4.95 -10.46
C SER A 331 -16.41 -4.64 -11.81
N SER A 332 -15.72 -3.89 -12.68
CA SER A 332 -16.26 -3.44 -13.97
C SER A 332 -15.91 -4.34 -15.15
N ARG A 333 -14.98 -5.31 -14.97
CA ARG A 333 -14.28 -6.02 -16.06
C ARG A 333 -13.61 -5.10 -17.08
N GLY A 334 -13.48 -3.80 -16.80
CA GLY A 334 -12.76 -2.86 -17.63
C GLY A 334 -11.28 -3.20 -17.71
N HIS A 335 -10.59 -2.56 -18.65
CA HIS A 335 -9.20 -2.79 -18.97
C HIS A 335 -8.44 -1.47 -18.82
N GLY A 336 -7.45 -1.45 -17.92
CA GLY A 336 -6.62 -0.27 -17.67
C GLY A 336 -5.45 -0.18 -18.63
N TRP A 337 -5.20 1.03 -19.11
CA TRP A 337 -4.11 1.36 -20.02
C TRP A 337 -3.33 2.57 -19.50
N VAL A 338 -2.01 2.53 -19.59
CA VAL A 338 -1.15 3.69 -19.34
C VAL A 338 -0.87 4.38 -20.67
N VAL A 339 -1.12 5.68 -20.73
CA VAL A 339 -0.88 6.55 -21.87
C VAL A 339 0.50 7.16 -21.74
N GLY A 340 1.35 6.95 -22.75
CA GLY A 340 2.71 7.50 -22.82
C GLY A 340 2.88 8.41 -24.03
N GLY A 341 3.70 9.43 -23.86
CA GLY A 341 3.99 10.40 -24.91
C GLY A 341 4.74 9.75 -26.07
N SER A 342 4.18 9.81 -27.28
CA SER A 342 4.95 9.62 -28.52
C SER A 342 5.59 10.95 -28.90
N LEU A 343 6.63 11.36 -28.16
CA LEU A 343 7.40 12.53 -28.56
C LEU A 343 8.35 12.14 -29.70
N PRO A 344 8.39 12.88 -30.82
CA PRO A 344 9.40 12.67 -31.87
C PRO A 344 10.85 12.91 -31.39
N MET A 345 11.00 13.39 -30.15
CA MET A 345 12.26 13.65 -29.45
C MET A 345 12.69 12.51 -28.52
N LEU A 346 11.84 11.51 -28.25
CA LEU A 346 12.21 10.37 -27.41
C LEU A 346 12.98 9.34 -28.26
N PRO A 347 14.16 8.88 -27.81
CA PRO A 347 14.84 7.75 -28.43
C PRO A 347 13.90 6.54 -28.50
N ARG A 348 13.95 5.79 -29.60
CA ARG A 348 13.19 4.55 -29.75
C ARG A 348 13.39 3.67 -28.51
N GLY A 349 12.29 3.16 -27.96
CA GLY A 349 12.30 2.29 -26.79
C GLY A 349 12.19 3.01 -25.44
N LYS A 350 12.02 4.33 -25.39
CA LYS A 350 11.67 5.05 -24.16
C LYS A 350 10.17 5.32 -24.06
N PHE A 351 9.63 5.29 -22.85
CA PHE A 351 8.24 5.56 -22.54
C PHE A 351 8.13 6.55 -21.38
N GLU A 352 7.60 7.74 -21.67
CA GLU A 352 7.28 8.74 -20.65
C GLU A 352 5.78 8.74 -20.41
N LYS A 353 5.37 8.42 -19.17
CA LYS A 353 3.96 8.40 -18.80
C LYS A 353 3.35 9.79 -18.87
N VAL A 354 2.19 9.88 -19.51
CA VAL A 354 1.34 11.07 -19.59
C VAL A 354 0.13 10.92 -18.68
N SER A 355 -0.57 9.79 -18.75
CA SER A 355 -1.72 9.51 -17.88
C SER A 355 -2.18 8.06 -17.93
N VAL A 356 -3.38 7.77 -17.47
CA VAL A 356 -4.03 6.44 -17.55
C VAL A 356 -5.44 6.57 -18.12
N LEU A 357 -5.98 5.49 -18.67
CA LEU A 357 -7.37 5.42 -19.11
C LEU A 357 -7.91 4.01 -18.99
N GLU A 358 -9.21 3.89 -19.14
CA GLU A 358 -9.94 2.64 -19.09
C GLU A 358 -10.68 2.38 -20.41
N ILE A 359 -10.67 1.12 -20.84
CA ILE A 359 -11.45 0.62 -21.97
C ILE A 359 -12.43 -0.42 -21.43
N SER A 360 -13.72 -0.26 -21.76
CA SER A 360 -14.74 -1.23 -21.32
C SER A 360 -14.46 -2.63 -21.87
N HIS A 361 -14.93 -3.67 -21.20
CA HIS A 361 -14.69 -5.06 -21.64
C HIS A 361 -15.12 -5.31 -23.09
N GLY A 362 -16.27 -4.80 -23.51
CA GLY A 362 -16.77 -4.97 -24.89
C GLY A 362 -15.90 -4.28 -25.94
N GLU A 363 -15.43 -3.06 -25.64
CA GLU A 363 -14.51 -2.33 -26.52
C GLU A 363 -13.14 -3.01 -26.58
N GLN A 364 -12.66 -3.53 -25.46
CA GLN A 364 -11.39 -4.27 -25.40
C GLN A 364 -11.45 -5.56 -26.25
N CYS A 365 -12.55 -6.32 -26.20
CA CYS A 365 -12.70 -7.51 -27.03
C CYS A 365 -12.65 -7.16 -28.53
N ARG A 366 -13.38 -6.11 -28.94
CA ARG A 366 -13.34 -5.60 -30.32
C ARG A 366 -11.93 -5.17 -30.74
N LEU A 367 -11.16 -4.62 -29.81
CA LEU A 367 -9.78 -4.19 -30.05
C LEU A 367 -8.83 -5.38 -30.22
N GLN A 368 -9.02 -6.43 -29.43
CA GLN A 368 -8.27 -7.68 -29.52
C GLN A 368 -8.54 -8.42 -30.85
N ASP A 369 -9.76 -8.35 -31.37
CA ASP A 369 -10.11 -8.95 -32.66
C ASP A 369 -9.36 -8.34 -33.86
N LEU A 370 -8.82 -7.11 -33.72
CA LEU A 370 -8.02 -6.47 -34.75
C LEU A 370 -6.56 -6.95 -34.77
N ASP A 371 -6.08 -7.58 -33.70
CA ASP A 371 -4.69 -8.05 -33.52
C ASP A 371 -3.63 -6.95 -33.83
N ILE A 372 -3.91 -5.71 -33.42
CA ILE A 372 -3.05 -4.54 -33.68
C ILE A 372 -2.05 -4.27 -32.55
N THR A 373 -2.23 -4.91 -31.39
CA THR A 373 -1.33 -4.77 -30.24
C THR A 373 -0.02 -5.52 -30.49
N LYS A 374 1.10 -4.93 -30.08
CA LYS A 374 2.44 -5.53 -30.23
C LYS A 374 3.07 -5.68 -28.87
N LYS A 375 3.84 -6.75 -28.67
CA LYS A 375 4.74 -6.84 -27.52
C LYS A 375 6.00 -6.04 -27.81
N ARG A 376 6.32 -5.09 -26.93
CA ARG A 376 7.53 -4.28 -27.01
C ARG A 376 8.11 -4.07 -25.62
N GLN A 377 9.44 -3.95 -25.58
CA GLN A 377 10.16 -3.51 -24.41
C GLN A 377 10.24 -1.98 -24.39
N TYR A 378 10.00 -1.39 -23.23
CA TYR A 378 10.14 0.04 -23.00
C TYR A 378 10.97 0.31 -21.77
N VAL A 379 11.93 1.23 -21.88
CA VAL A 379 12.58 1.89 -20.74
C VAL A 379 11.67 3.01 -20.26
N LEU A 380 11.25 2.94 -19.01
CA LEU A 380 10.34 3.89 -18.38
C LEU A 380 11.13 5.09 -17.86
N ILE A 381 10.63 6.29 -18.18
CA ILE A 381 11.22 7.57 -17.74
C ILE A 381 10.49 8.06 -16.50
#